data_AF-A0A518FW68-F1
#
_entry.id   AF-A0A518FW68-F1
#
_cell.length_a   1.000
_cell.length_b   1.000
_cell.length_c   1.000
_cell.angle_alpha   90.00
_cell.angle_beta   90.00
_cell.angle_gamma   90.00
#
_symmetry.space_group_name_H-M   'P 1'
#
loop_
_entity.id
_entity.type
_entity.pdbx_description
1 polymer ?
#
loop_
_entity_poly.entity_id
_entity_poly.type
_entity_poly.pdbx_seq_one_letter_code
_entity_poly.pdbx_strand_id
1 'polypeptide(L)'
;MRAHYFLWLIWSVILWGTLKIADLPLPPLHGVCGPWGCGPPLEALIACHGAWLVCIMPATWFGLQRLTAKQLFQLGRILTSLGLITILAIGLYERLFWLPQANEFTRKFFLQRWAFSVVTMTDVPLIAVTLSGMIMLFYSCYHPKLRKPTSSPV
;
A
#
# COMPACT_ATOMS: atom_id res chain seq x y z
N MET A 1 16.46 -16.70 13.97
CA MET A 1 15.16 -17.08 14.59
C MET A 1 14.33 -15.88 15.06
N ARG A 2 14.86 -14.89 15.79
CA ARG A 2 14.05 -13.79 16.38
C ARG A 2 13.23 -12.94 15.39
N ALA A 3 13.75 -12.66 14.19
CA ALA A 3 13.07 -11.80 13.22
C ALA A 3 11.76 -12.39 12.66
N HIS A 4 11.62 -13.73 12.60
CA HIS A 4 10.43 -14.36 12.04
C HIS A 4 9.22 -14.22 12.94
N TYR A 5 9.40 -14.38 14.26
CA TYR A 5 8.31 -14.24 15.23
C TYR A 5 7.78 -12.81 15.29
N PHE A 6 8.65 -11.81 15.19
CA PHE A 6 8.25 -10.41 15.24
C PHE A 6 7.31 -10.05 14.08
N LEU A 7 7.57 -10.56 12.88
CA LEU A 7 6.72 -10.29 11.72
C LEU A 7 5.40 -11.03 11.75
N TRP A 8 5.37 -12.27 12.25
CA TRP A 8 4.10 -12.95 12.51
C TRP A 8 3.28 -12.22 13.57
N LEU A 9 3.92 -11.66 14.61
CA LEU A 9 3.24 -10.84 15.60
C LEU A 9 2.64 -9.58 14.97
N ILE A 10 3.41 -8.84 14.15
CA ILE A 10 2.89 -7.68 13.41
C ILE A 10 1.70 -8.09 12.54
N TRP A 11 1.83 -9.17 11.78
CA TRP A 11 0.76 -9.65 10.91
C TRP A 11 -0.50 -10.02 11.71
N SER A 12 -0.35 -10.73 12.83
CA SER A 12 -1.46 -11.09 13.71
C SER A 12 -2.13 -9.87 14.33
N VAL A 13 -1.36 -8.84 14.69
CA VAL A 13 -1.90 -7.56 15.19
C VAL A 13 -2.70 -6.84 14.11
N ILE A 14 -2.20 -6.79 12.87
CA ILE A 14 -2.92 -6.16 11.75
C ILE A 14 -4.19 -6.94 11.43
N LEU A 15 -4.12 -8.28 11.36
CA LEU A 15 -5.28 -9.14 11.13
C LEU A 15 -6.34 -8.94 12.22
N TRP A 16 -5.93 -9.05 13.48
CA TRP A 16 -6.84 -8.86 14.61
C TRP A 16 -7.45 -7.46 14.61
N GLY A 17 -6.63 -6.42 14.41
CA GLY A 17 -7.09 -5.04 14.29
C GLY A 17 -8.11 -4.89 13.19
N THR A 18 -7.85 -5.41 11.99
CA THR A 18 -8.76 -5.36 10.84
C THR A 18 -10.10 -6.01 11.13
N LEU A 19 -10.10 -7.18 11.79
CA LEU A 19 -11.33 -7.89 12.20
C LEU A 19 -12.11 -7.14 13.29
N LYS A 20 -11.42 -6.34 14.12
CA LYS A 20 -12.01 -5.61 15.25
C LYS A 20 -12.43 -4.18 14.94
N ILE A 21 -12.15 -3.66 13.75
CA ILE A 21 -12.53 -2.30 13.36
C ILE A 21 -14.04 -2.08 13.48
N ALA A 22 -14.86 -3.08 13.13
CA ALA A 22 -16.32 -2.98 13.22
C ALA A 22 -16.85 -2.90 14.67
N ASP A 23 -16.06 -3.35 15.65
CA ASP A 23 -16.42 -3.35 17.07
C ASP A 23 -15.98 -2.07 17.80
N LEU A 24 -15.23 -1.18 17.14
CA LEU A 24 -14.73 0.03 17.77
C LEU A 24 -15.90 1.00 18.03
N PRO A 25 -16.04 1.54 19.26
CA PRO A 25 -17.08 2.51 19.59
C PRO A 25 -16.69 3.90 19.05
N LEU A 26 -16.47 3.99 17.75
CA LEU A 26 -16.23 5.26 17.09
C LEU A 26 -17.56 6.00 17.04
N PRO A 27 -17.56 7.33 17.29
CA PRO A 27 -18.72 8.15 16.95
C PRO A 27 -19.10 7.87 15.49
N PRO A 28 -20.39 7.91 15.11
CA PRO A 28 -20.80 7.81 13.73
C PRO A 28 -20.16 8.97 12.95
N LEU A 29 -18.97 8.72 12.42
CA LEU A 29 -18.24 9.64 11.59
C LEU A 29 -18.98 9.60 10.27
N HIS A 30 -19.72 10.66 9.99
CA HIS A 30 -20.12 10.95 8.62
C HIS A 30 -18.87 10.79 7.74
N GLY A 31 -19.01 10.06 6.62
CA GLY A 31 -17.89 9.66 5.78
C GLY A 31 -16.92 10.83 5.52
N VAL A 32 -15.64 10.52 5.27
CA VAL A 32 -14.62 11.57 5.10
C VAL A 32 -15.05 12.49 3.95
N CYS A 33 -15.60 13.65 4.31
CA CYS A 33 -16.25 14.60 3.42
C CYS A 33 -15.51 15.94 3.47
N GLY A 34 -15.37 16.56 2.31
CA GLY A 34 -14.81 17.90 2.19
C GLY A 34 -15.05 18.50 0.80
N PRO A 35 -14.44 19.66 0.49
CA PRO A 35 -14.51 20.28 -0.85
C PRO A 35 -14.05 19.38 -2.00
N TRP A 36 -13.34 18.29 -1.70
CA TRP A 36 -12.85 17.28 -2.63
C TRP A 36 -13.80 16.06 -2.78
N GLY A 37 -15.01 16.13 -2.20
CA GLY A 37 -16.03 15.10 -2.27
C GLY A 37 -16.27 14.37 -0.93
N CYS A 38 -17.11 13.35 -0.98
CA CYS A 38 -17.40 12.46 0.13
C CYS A 38 -16.95 11.04 -0.21
N GLY A 39 -16.50 10.32 0.81
CA GLY A 39 -16.02 8.94 0.69
C GLY A 39 -16.72 8.01 1.68
N PRO A 40 -16.30 6.74 1.72
CA PRO A 40 -16.81 5.81 2.70
C PRO A 40 -16.47 6.25 4.13
N PRO A 41 -17.13 5.68 5.15
CA PRO A 41 -16.71 5.81 6.53
C PRO A 41 -15.23 5.42 6.71
N LEU A 42 -14.53 6.10 7.62
CA LEU A 42 -13.09 5.92 7.81
C LEU A 42 -12.76 4.48 8.24
N GLU A 43 -13.61 3.89 9.08
CA GLU A 43 -13.51 2.51 9.52
C GLU A 43 -13.53 1.53 8.35
N ALA A 44 -14.42 1.70 7.38
CA ALA A 44 -14.48 0.85 6.19
C ALA A 44 -13.20 0.98 5.36
N LEU A 45 -12.69 2.20 5.21
CA LEU A 45 -11.46 2.48 4.48
C LEU A 45 -10.24 1.80 5.12
N ILE A 46 -10.09 1.92 6.45
CA ILE A 46 -9.01 1.28 7.20
C ILE A 46 -9.16 -0.24 7.11
N ALA A 47 -10.37 -0.77 7.22
CA ALA A 47 -10.62 -2.21 7.12
C ALA A 47 -10.25 -2.77 5.74
N CYS A 48 -10.61 -2.08 4.66
CA CYS A 48 -10.23 -2.48 3.29
C CYS A 48 -8.71 -2.49 3.09
N HIS A 49 -8.00 -1.44 3.49
CA HIS A 49 -6.53 -1.41 3.39
C HIS A 49 -5.86 -2.44 4.31
N GLY A 50 -6.40 -2.61 5.52
CA GLY A 50 -5.97 -3.64 6.46
C GLY A 50 -6.09 -5.03 5.87
N ALA A 51 -7.23 -5.35 5.23
CA ALA A 51 -7.45 -6.63 4.56
C ALA A 51 -6.43 -6.87 3.45
N TRP A 52 -6.14 -5.87 2.62
CA TRP A 52 -5.10 -5.98 1.59
C TRP A 52 -3.71 -6.20 2.17
N LEU A 53 -3.35 -5.50 3.25
CA LEU A 53 -2.08 -5.71 3.95
C LEU A 53 -1.96 -7.12 4.53
N VAL A 54 -3.02 -7.62 5.17
CA VAL A 54 -3.08 -9.00 5.70
C VAL A 54 -2.86 -10.02 4.60
N CYS A 55 -3.44 -9.82 3.42
CA CYS A 55 -3.30 -10.73 2.29
C CYS A 55 -1.89 -10.69 1.66
N ILE A 56 -1.30 -9.50 1.50
CA ILE A 56 -0.04 -9.31 0.76
C ILE A 56 1.20 -9.53 1.65
N MET A 57 1.12 -9.23 2.94
CA MET A 57 2.27 -9.28 3.84
C MET A 57 2.90 -10.69 3.93
N PRO A 58 2.15 -11.81 4.04
CA PRO A 58 2.74 -13.16 4.02
C PRO A 58 3.48 -13.47 2.72
N ALA A 59 2.94 -13.06 1.57
CA ALA A 59 3.58 -13.27 0.27
C ALA A 59 4.88 -12.47 0.14
N THR A 60 4.85 -11.22 0.61
CA THR A 60 6.03 -10.35 0.65
C THR A 60 7.10 -10.95 1.55
N TRP A 61 6.70 -11.40 2.73
CA TRP A 61 7.59 -12.05 3.69
C TRP A 61 8.22 -13.34 3.15
N PHE A 62 7.41 -14.20 2.53
CA PHE A 62 7.90 -15.41 1.88
C PHE A 62 8.91 -15.07 0.77
N GLY A 63 8.62 -14.04 -0.04
CA GLY A 63 9.54 -13.51 -1.03
C GLY A 63 10.88 -13.10 -0.43
N LEU A 64 10.88 -12.34 0.67
CA LEU A 64 12.10 -11.89 1.37
C LEU A 64 12.98 -13.04 1.88
N GLN A 65 12.40 -14.21 2.17
CA GLN A 65 13.15 -15.38 2.64
C GLN A 65 13.68 -16.28 1.51
N ARG A 66 12.95 -16.36 0.40
CA ARG A 66 13.18 -17.38 -0.64
C ARG A 66 13.85 -16.83 -1.89
N LEU A 67 13.65 -15.55 -2.19
CA LEU A 67 14.16 -14.94 -3.41
C LEU A 67 15.59 -14.42 -3.22
N THR A 68 16.37 -14.52 -4.28
CA THR A 68 17.70 -13.91 -4.35
C THR A 68 17.59 -12.38 -4.37
N ALA A 69 18.67 -11.67 -4.00
CA ALA A 69 18.69 -10.20 -4.02
C ALA A 69 18.32 -9.61 -5.40
N LYS A 70 18.76 -10.25 -6.49
CA LYS A 70 18.42 -9.83 -7.86
C LYS A 70 16.93 -9.98 -8.15
N GLN A 71 16.33 -11.10 -7.75
CA GLN A 71 14.88 -11.34 -7.90
C GLN A 71 14.07 -10.35 -7.05
N LEU A 72 14.46 -10.13 -5.79
CA LEU A 72 13.82 -9.14 -4.92
C LEU A 72 13.89 -7.73 -5.49
N PHE A 73 15.05 -7.33 -6.02
CA PHE A 73 15.22 -6.03 -6.64
C PHE A 73 14.33 -5.87 -7.88
N GLN A 74 14.30 -6.89 -8.75
CA GLN A 74 13.47 -6.86 -9.95
C GLN A 74 11.98 -6.81 -9.61
N LEU A 75 11.51 -7.69 -8.72
CA LEU A 75 10.12 -7.74 -8.29
C LEU A 75 9.72 -6.44 -7.58
N GLY A 76 10.53 -5.98 -6.63
CA GLY A 76 10.31 -4.74 -5.91
C GLY A 76 10.24 -3.53 -6.85
N ARG A 77 11.11 -3.48 -7.87
CA ARG A 77 11.07 -2.43 -8.91
C ARG A 77 9.78 -2.48 -9.70
N ILE A 78 9.36 -3.66 -10.17
CA ILE A 78 8.12 -3.83 -10.93
C ILE A 78 6.92 -3.38 -10.10
N LEU A 79 6.77 -3.89 -8.88
CA LEU A 79 5.63 -3.57 -8.00
C LEU A 79 5.59 -2.08 -7.65
N THR A 80 6.74 -1.48 -7.30
CA THR A 80 6.83 -0.05 -6.96
C THR A 80 6.53 0.82 -8.18
N SER A 81 7.13 0.51 -9.34
CA SER A 81 6.90 1.26 -10.57
C SER A 81 5.44 1.18 -11.02
N LEU A 82 4.83 -0.01 -10.97
CA LEU A 82 3.42 -0.17 -11.31
C LEU A 82 2.53 0.67 -10.39
N GLY A 83 2.78 0.61 -9.07
CA GLY A 83 2.05 1.42 -8.10
C GLY A 83 2.20 2.93 -8.32
N LEU A 84 3.41 3.41 -8.56
CA LEU A 84 3.67 4.82 -8.86
C LEU A 84 3.00 5.26 -10.17
N ILE A 85 3.06 4.44 -11.22
CA ILE A 85 2.38 4.71 -12.49
C ILE A 85 0.87 4.82 -12.27
N THR A 86 0.26 3.90 -11.50
CA THR A 86 -1.17 3.96 -11.19
C THR A 86 -1.53 5.22 -10.38
N ILE A 87 -0.74 5.59 -9.36
CA ILE A 87 -0.94 6.83 -8.59
C ILE A 87 -0.91 8.06 -9.50
N LEU A 88 0.06 8.13 -10.42
CA LEU A 88 0.17 9.21 -11.40
C LEU A 88 -0.99 9.20 -12.40
N ALA A 89 -1.43 8.02 -12.85
CA ALA A 89 -2.57 7.87 -13.75
C ALA A 89 -3.87 8.36 -13.10
N ILE A 90 -4.09 8.11 -11.80
CA ILE A 90 -5.22 8.67 -11.03
C ILE A 90 -5.13 10.20 -11.01
N GLY A 91 -3.95 10.76 -10.77
CA GLY A 91 -3.77 12.22 -10.76
C GLY A 91 -4.02 12.86 -12.13
N LEU A 92 -3.58 12.19 -13.19
CA LEU A 92 -3.86 12.60 -14.56
C LEU A 92 -5.36 12.53 -14.87
N TYR A 93 -6.04 11.46 -14.45
CA TYR A 93 -7.48 11.31 -14.59
C TYR A 93 -8.24 12.44 -13.88
N GLU A 94 -7.94 12.71 -12.61
CA GLU A 94 -8.56 13.82 -11.87
C GLU A 94 -8.29 15.18 -12.56
N ARG A 95 -7.09 15.37 -13.13
CA ARG A 95 -6.76 16.59 -13.88
C ARG A 95 -7.55 16.74 -15.17
N LEU A 96 -7.76 15.65 -15.91
CA LEU A 96 -8.41 15.70 -17.23
C LEU A 96 -9.94 15.71 -17.12
N PHE A 97 -10.52 15.02 -16.14
CA PHE A 97 -11.97 14.83 -16.05
C PHE A 97 -12.62 15.65 -14.94
N TRP A 98 -12.02 15.70 -13.75
CA TRP A 98 -12.61 16.41 -12.61
C TRP A 98 -12.29 17.91 -12.63
N LEU A 99 -11.02 18.28 -12.85
CA LEU A 99 -10.57 19.66 -12.74
C LEU A 99 -11.29 20.66 -13.69
N PRO A 100 -11.61 20.31 -14.95
CA PRO A 100 -12.36 21.21 -15.83
C PRO A 100 -13.78 21.52 -15.33
N GLN A 101 -14.40 20.54 -14.64
CA GLN A 101 -15.76 20.64 -14.10
C GLN A 101 -15.80 21.29 -12.70
N ALA A 102 -14.66 21.31 -12.01
CA ALA A 102 -14.52 21.93 -10.69
C ALA A 102 -14.66 23.45 -10.76
N ASN A 103 -15.36 24.04 -9.79
CA ASN A 103 -15.45 25.49 -9.63
C ASN A 103 -14.13 26.08 -9.08
N GLU A 104 -13.96 27.40 -9.12
CA GLU A 104 -12.70 28.05 -8.71
C GLU A 104 -12.31 27.77 -7.25
N PHE A 105 -13.29 27.60 -6.37
CA PHE A 105 -13.05 27.28 -4.97
C PHE A 105 -12.49 25.86 -4.80
N THR A 106 -13.10 24.85 -5.42
CA THR A 106 -12.70 23.46 -5.27
C THR A 106 -11.39 23.14 -6.00
N ARG A 107 -11.06 23.84 -7.09
CA ARG A 107 -9.77 23.69 -7.81
C ARG A 107 -8.55 23.87 -6.90
N LYS A 108 -8.65 24.70 -5.86
CA LYS A 108 -7.58 24.92 -4.88
C LYS A 108 -7.24 23.66 -4.07
N PHE A 109 -8.17 22.70 -4.00
CA PHE A 109 -8.02 21.45 -3.27
C PHE A 109 -7.65 20.26 -4.16
N PHE A 110 -7.08 20.51 -5.34
CA PHE A 110 -6.73 19.44 -6.29
C PHE A 110 -5.81 18.37 -5.70
N LEU A 111 -4.81 18.76 -4.90
CA LEU A 111 -3.91 17.79 -4.27
C LEU A 111 -4.62 16.93 -3.22
N GLN A 112 -5.51 17.52 -2.42
CA GLN A 112 -6.34 16.81 -1.46
C GLN A 112 -7.28 15.83 -2.18
N ARG A 113 -7.90 16.27 -3.29
CA ARG A 113 -8.73 15.43 -4.15
C ARG A 113 -7.96 14.24 -4.72
N TRP A 114 -6.77 14.48 -5.27
CA TRP A 114 -5.93 13.42 -5.81
C TRP A 114 -5.51 12.41 -4.74
N ALA A 115 -5.01 12.89 -3.60
CA ALA A 115 -4.64 12.03 -2.48
C ALA A 115 -5.85 11.25 -1.94
N PHE A 116 -7.00 11.91 -1.85
CA PHE A 116 -8.25 11.29 -1.46
C PHE A 116 -8.63 10.17 -2.42
N SER A 117 -8.65 10.40 -3.74
CA SER A 117 -8.93 9.36 -4.74
C SER A 117 -7.96 8.18 -4.67
N VAL A 118 -6.67 8.42 -4.42
CA VAL A 118 -5.69 7.34 -4.24
C VAL A 118 -6.00 6.51 -2.99
N VAL A 119 -6.31 7.15 -1.86
CA VAL A 119 -6.59 6.44 -0.61
C VAL A 119 -7.95 5.74 -0.66
N THR A 120 -8.98 6.33 -1.26
CA THR A 120 -10.31 5.71 -1.37
C THR A 120 -10.42 4.65 -2.47
N MET A 121 -9.36 4.43 -3.26
CA MET A 121 -9.32 3.35 -4.25
C MET A 121 -9.09 2.00 -3.54
N THR A 122 -10.16 1.43 -2.98
CA THR A 122 -10.10 0.17 -2.22
C THR A 122 -10.25 -1.08 -3.07
N ASP A 123 -10.72 -0.96 -4.31
CA ASP A 123 -10.95 -2.09 -5.21
C ASP A 123 -9.64 -2.75 -5.68
N VAL A 124 -8.53 -2.01 -5.62
CA VAL A 124 -7.20 -2.50 -5.95
C VAL A 124 -6.25 -2.27 -4.77
N PRO A 125 -5.32 -3.20 -4.48
CA PRO A 125 -4.39 -3.08 -3.35
C PRO A 125 -3.23 -2.11 -3.63
N LEU A 126 -3.51 -0.94 -4.21
CA LEU A 126 -2.51 -0.01 -4.72
C LEU A 126 -1.46 0.35 -3.66
N ILE A 127 -1.91 0.78 -2.48
CA ILE A 127 -1.02 1.18 -1.38
C ILE A 127 -0.22 -0.02 -0.87
N ALA A 128 -0.89 -1.15 -0.60
CA ALA A 128 -0.26 -2.35 -0.06
C ALA A 128 0.79 -2.96 -1.01
N VAL A 129 0.51 -3.00 -2.32
CA VAL A 129 1.45 -3.48 -3.35
C VAL A 129 2.65 -2.53 -3.47
N THR A 130 2.41 -1.22 -3.48
CA THR A 130 3.49 -0.22 -3.59
C THR A 130 4.43 -0.30 -2.39
N LEU A 131 3.88 -0.35 -1.17
CA LEU A 131 4.64 -0.51 0.07
C LEU A 131 5.47 -1.81 0.05
N SER A 132 4.85 -2.92 -0.36
CA SER A 132 5.54 -4.21 -0.47
C SER A 132 6.71 -4.17 -1.44
N GLY A 133 6.52 -3.53 -2.60
CA GLY A 133 7.59 -3.30 -3.57
C GLY A 133 8.74 -2.47 -3.00
N MET A 134 8.44 -1.39 -2.28
CA MET A 134 9.45 -0.54 -1.64
C MET A 134 10.23 -1.28 -0.56
N ILE A 135 9.55 -2.12 0.25
CA ILE A 135 10.21 -2.97 1.26
C ILE A 135 11.18 -3.95 0.59
N MET A 136 10.77 -4.60 -0.50
CA MET A 136 11.63 -5.53 -1.24
C MET A 136 12.86 -4.81 -1.84
N LEU A 137 12.67 -3.63 -2.43
CA LEU A 137 13.77 -2.80 -2.94
C LEU A 137 14.75 -2.43 -1.83
N PHE A 138 14.23 -1.87 -0.73
CA PHE A 138 15.03 -1.50 0.43
C PHE A 138 15.83 -2.71 0.94
N TYR A 139 15.18 -3.84 1.20
CA TYR A 139 15.84 -5.04 1.70
C TYR A 139 16.94 -5.55 0.75
N SER A 140 16.70 -5.53 -0.57
CA SER A 140 17.67 -5.96 -1.58
C SER A 140 18.93 -5.08 -1.63
N CYS A 141 18.82 -3.80 -1.29
CA CYS A 141 19.94 -2.85 -1.24
C CYS A 141 20.74 -2.99 0.06
N TYR A 142 20.09 -3.24 1.20
CA TYR A 142 20.72 -3.25 2.52
C TYR A 142 21.34 -4.61 2.93
N HIS A 143 21.00 -5.72 2.27
CA HIS A 143 21.55 -7.05 2.58
C HIS A 143 22.48 -7.60 1.46
N PRO A 144 23.70 -7.06 1.30
CA PRO A 144 24.65 -7.49 0.26
C PRO A 144 25.15 -8.93 0.46
N LYS A 145 24.99 -9.51 1.66
CA LYS A 145 25.34 -10.92 1.94
C LYS A 145 24.59 -11.91 1.04
N LEU A 146 23.44 -11.52 0.48
CA LEU A 146 22.68 -12.31 -0.50
C LEU A 146 23.29 -12.31 -1.92
N ARG A 147 24.37 -11.56 -2.17
CA ARG A 147 25.04 -11.51 -3.48
C ARG A 147 26.17 -12.52 -3.67
N LYS A 148 26.64 -13.22 -2.64
CA LYS A 148 27.73 -14.19 -2.84
C LYS A 148 27.20 -15.31 -3.73
N PRO A 149 27.71 -15.47 -4.97
CA PRO A 149 27.39 -16.66 -5.74
C PRO A 149 27.92 -17.83 -4.93
N THR A 150 27.05 -18.77 -4.58
CA THR A 150 27.49 -20.11 -4.18
C THR A 150 28.28 -20.64 -5.37
N SER A 151 29.60 -20.45 -5.34
CA SER A 151 30.51 -21.23 -6.17
C SER A 151 30.21 -22.68 -5.84
N SER A 152 29.58 -23.41 -6.77
CA SER A 152 29.41 -24.85 -6.61
C SER A 152 30.77 -25.46 -6.30
N PRO A 153 30.91 -26.26 -5.23
CA PRO A 153 32.07 -27.14 -5.13
C PRO A 153 32.02 -28.09 -6.33
N VAL A 154 33.06 -28.03 -7.15
CA VAL A 154 33.32 -28.93 -8.27
C VAL A 154 33.69 -30.31 -7.73
#